data_AF-A0A7L3GV90-F1
#
_entry.id   AF-A0A7L3GV90-F1
#
_cell.length_a   1.000
_cell.length_b   1.000
_cell.length_c   1.000
_cell.angle_alpha   90.00
_cell.angle_beta   90.00
_cell.angle_gamma   90.00
#
_symmetry.space_group_name_H-M   'P 1'
#
loop_
_entity.id
_entity.type
_entity.pdbx_description
1 polymer ?
#
loop_
_entity_poly.entity_id
_entity_poly.type
_entity_poly.pdbx_seq_one_letter_code
_entity_poly.pdbx_strand_id
1 'polypeptide(L)'
;KRKLQLSPEQCSNFYAEQFGKVFFPNLTAYMSSGPIVAMVLARNCAVSYWKELLGPSNSLRARITHPHSLRALYGTDELRNGLHGSLSISSAEKEIRFIFPEAILEPVPTGQRARDYLNLYVKPTLLAGLTALCREKPADPM
;
A
#
# COMPACT_ATOMS: atom_id res chain seq x y z
N LYS A 1 -9.50 8.94 1.75
CA LYS A 1 -10.24 7.72 2.19
C LYS A 1 -11.06 7.18 1.02
N ARG A 2 -11.28 5.87 0.92
CA ARG A 2 -12.21 5.25 -0.05
C ARG A 2 -12.88 4.01 0.54
N LYS A 3 -14.10 3.70 0.07
CA LYS A 3 -14.76 2.41 0.32
C LYS A 3 -14.58 1.54 -0.93
N LEU A 4 -14.23 0.28 -0.76
CA LEU A 4 -14.02 -0.67 -1.86
C LEU A 4 -14.25 -2.09 -1.35
N GLN A 5 -14.46 -3.02 -2.27
CA GLN A 5 -14.43 -4.46 -1.98
C GLN A 5 -13.42 -5.09 -2.91
N LEU A 6 -12.45 -5.80 -2.34
CA LEU A 6 -11.38 -6.45 -3.11
C LEU A 6 -11.83 -7.83 -3.55
N SER A 7 -11.47 -8.23 -4.77
CA SER A 7 -11.62 -9.62 -5.20
C SER A 7 -10.63 -10.55 -4.46
N PRO A 8 -10.86 -11.86 -4.43
CA PRO A 8 -9.89 -12.82 -3.88
C PRO A 8 -8.50 -12.70 -4.54
N GLU A 9 -8.41 -12.44 -5.85
CA GLU A 9 -7.13 -12.23 -6.53
C GLU A 9 -6.46 -10.93 -6.05
N GLN A 10 -7.22 -9.84 -5.93
CA GLN A 10 -6.69 -8.57 -5.42
C GLN A 10 -6.19 -8.70 -3.98
N CYS A 11 -6.92 -9.41 -3.11
CA CYS A 11 -6.46 -9.71 -1.75
C CYS A 11 -5.17 -10.54 -1.76
N SER A 12 -5.08 -11.54 -2.63
CA SER A 12 -3.88 -12.38 -2.75
C SER A 12 -2.67 -11.56 -3.20
N ASN A 13 -2.85 -10.64 -4.14
CA ASN A 13 -1.81 -9.70 -4.58
C ASN A 13 -1.41 -8.72 -3.46
N PHE A 14 -2.38 -8.19 -2.72
CA PHE A 14 -2.13 -7.27 -1.61
C PHE A 14 -1.34 -7.94 -0.47
N TYR A 15 -1.63 -9.21 -0.18
CA TYR A 15 -0.95 -9.99 0.87
C TYR A 15 0.16 -10.90 0.34
N ALA A 16 0.74 -10.62 -0.83
CA ALA A 16 1.72 -11.51 -1.47
C ALA A 16 2.93 -11.88 -0.57
N GLU A 17 3.36 -10.99 0.33
CA GLU A 17 4.43 -11.27 1.31
C GLU A 17 4.07 -12.37 2.33
N GLN A 18 2.78 -12.70 2.47
CA GLN A 18 2.27 -13.77 3.34
C GLN A 18 2.04 -15.08 2.59
N PHE A 19 2.39 -15.15 1.30
CA PHE A 19 2.25 -16.37 0.50
C PHE A 19 3.03 -17.54 1.13
N GLY A 20 2.45 -18.74 1.09
CA GLY A 20 3.02 -19.95 1.68
C GLY A 20 2.80 -20.09 3.20
N LYS A 21 2.22 -19.08 3.88
CA LYS A 21 1.78 -19.23 5.28
C LYS A 21 0.48 -20.03 5.33
N VAL A 22 0.35 -20.89 6.35
CA VAL A 22 -0.83 -21.77 6.53
C VAL A 22 -2.15 -20.97 6.60
N PHE A 23 -2.11 -19.76 7.17
CA PHE A 23 -3.29 -18.89 7.29
C PHE A 23 -3.60 -18.07 6.02
N PHE A 24 -2.75 -18.08 5.00
CA PHE A 24 -2.87 -17.21 3.82
C PHE A 24 -4.20 -17.39 3.06
N PRO A 25 -4.68 -18.62 2.78
CA PRO A 25 -5.97 -18.79 2.11
C PRO A 25 -7.16 -18.23 2.90
N ASN A 26 -7.13 -18.38 4.23
CA ASN A 26 -8.19 -17.84 5.10
C ASN A 26 -8.12 -16.31 5.17
N LEU A 27 -6.93 -15.74 5.13
CA LEU A 27 -6.72 -14.29 5.08
C LEU A 27 -7.32 -13.68 3.81
N THR A 28 -7.02 -14.25 2.65
CA THR A 28 -7.52 -13.72 1.37
C THR A 28 -9.03 -13.92 1.23
N ALA A 29 -9.57 -15.06 1.68
CA ALA A 29 -11.01 -15.31 1.71
C ALA A 29 -11.75 -14.34 2.63
N TYR A 30 -11.23 -14.08 3.82
CA TYR A 30 -11.86 -13.14 4.76
C TYR A 30 -11.83 -11.70 4.23
N MET A 31 -10.69 -11.24 3.73
CA MET A 31 -10.53 -9.85 3.27
C MET A 31 -11.33 -9.52 2.00
N SER A 32 -11.71 -10.53 1.21
CA SER A 32 -12.57 -10.39 0.03
C SER A 32 -14.06 -10.61 0.32
N SER A 33 -14.41 -11.08 1.52
CA SER A 33 -15.80 -11.43 1.88
C SER A 33 -16.76 -10.24 1.99
N GLY A 34 -16.25 -9.00 2.01
CA GLY A 34 -17.09 -7.81 2.14
C GLY A 34 -16.36 -6.50 1.90
N PRO A 35 -17.08 -5.36 1.96
CA PRO A 35 -16.50 -4.05 1.73
C PRO A 35 -15.60 -3.61 2.89
N ILE A 36 -14.52 -2.92 2.54
CA ILE A 36 -13.55 -2.31 3.44
C ILE A 36 -13.51 -0.79 3.27
N VAL A 37 -12.98 -0.10 4.27
CA VAL A 37 -12.62 1.32 4.20
C VAL A 37 -11.11 1.44 4.21
N ALA A 38 -10.53 1.96 3.13
CA ALA A 38 -9.11 2.26 3.05
C ALA A 38 -8.83 3.74 3.32
N MET A 39 -7.77 4.01 4.09
CA MET A 39 -7.36 5.35 4.49
C MET A 39 -5.83 5.48 4.37
N VAL A 40 -5.39 6.68 3.97
CA VAL A 40 -4.00 7.11 4.10
C VAL A 40 -3.94 8.07 5.27
N LEU A 41 -3.11 7.77 6.26
CA LEU A 41 -2.96 8.57 7.48
C LEU A 41 -1.63 9.33 7.41
N ALA A 42 -1.66 10.63 7.70
CA ALA A 42 -0.49 11.49 7.68
C ALA A 42 -0.21 12.04 9.09
N ARG A 43 1.02 11.86 9.55
CA ARG A 43 1.60 12.45 10.78
C ARG A 43 3.09 12.18 10.80
N ASN A 44 3.82 12.90 11.66
CA ASN A 44 5.20 12.50 11.96
C ASN A 44 5.20 11.09 12.58
N CYS A 45 6.12 10.22 12.17
CA CYS A 45 6.18 8.83 12.62
C CYS A 45 4.83 8.07 12.45
N ALA A 46 4.13 8.26 11.32
CA ALA A 46 2.79 7.71 11.10
C ALA A 46 2.70 6.19 11.27
N VAL A 47 3.62 5.44 10.67
CA VAL A 47 3.60 3.98 10.69
C VAL A 47 3.74 3.45 12.12
N SER A 48 4.74 3.93 12.87
CA SER A 48 5.00 3.41 14.23
C SER A 48 3.85 3.72 15.18
N TYR A 49 3.31 4.93 15.15
CA TYR A 49 2.21 5.30 16.04
C TYR A 49 0.88 4.68 15.65
N TRP A 50 0.61 4.49 14.35
CA TRP A 50 -0.58 3.75 13.95
C TRP A 50 -0.51 2.31 14.49
N LYS A 51 0.67 1.67 14.42
CA LYS A 51 0.88 0.33 15.01
C LYS A 51 0.70 0.32 16.54
N GLU A 52 1.15 1.35 17.23
CA GLU A 52 0.94 1.52 18.67
C GLU A 52 -0.55 1.61 18.99
N LEU A 53 -1.30 2.46 18.27
CA LEU A 53 -2.74 2.64 18.46
C LEU A 53 -3.54 1.37 18.13
N LEU A 54 -3.10 0.61 17.12
CA LEU A 54 -3.68 -0.67 16.76
C LEU A 54 -3.51 -1.71 17.87
N GLY A 55 -2.35 -1.74 18.52
CA GLY A 55 -1.98 -2.81 19.45
C GLY A 55 -1.66 -4.14 18.76
N PRO A 56 -1.44 -5.22 19.55
CA PRO A 56 -1.09 -6.55 19.02
C PRO A 56 -2.08 -7.10 17.98
N SER A 57 -1.58 -7.80 16.95
CA SER A 57 -2.44 -8.36 15.88
C SER A 57 -3.49 -9.35 16.38
N ASN A 58 -3.16 -10.14 17.41
CA ASN A 58 -4.12 -11.02 18.07
C ASN A 58 -4.95 -10.22 19.08
N SER A 59 -6.25 -10.06 18.79
CA SER A 59 -7.18 -9.26 19.58
C SER A 59 -7.34 -9.74 21.03
N LEU A 60 -7.26 -11.05 21.28
CA LEU A 60 -7.32 -11.60 22.64
C LEU A 60 -6.11 -11.17 23.45
N ARG A 61 -4.91 -11.22 22.85
CA ARG A 61 -3.68 -10.70 23.47
C ARG A 61 -3.74 -9.19 23.66
N ALA A 62 -4.31 -8.47 22.69
CA ALA A 62 -4.48 -7.02 22.78
C ALA A 62 -5.36 -6.63 23.97
N ARG A 63 -6.47 -7.34 24.23
CA ARG A 63 -7.34 -7.07 25.39
C ARG A 63 -6.61 -7.19 26.73
N ILE A 64 -5.68 -8.13 26.85
CA ILE A 64 -4.92 -8.35 28.09
C ILE A 64 -3.81 -7.30 28.25
N THR A 65 -3.08 -7.00 27.17
CA THR A 65 -1.83 -6.22 27.25
C THR A 65 -2.01 -4.74 26.93
N HIS A 66 -2.97 -4.41 26.08
CA HIS A 66 -3.26 -3.07 25.57
C HIS A 66 -4.78 -2.86 25.52
N PRO A 67 -5.49 -2.88 26.66
CA PRO A 67 -6.96 -2.93 26.71
C PRO A 67 -7.67 -1.77 26.00
N HIS A 68 -6.98 -0.64 25.83
CA HIS A 68 -7.48 0.55 25.14
C HIS A 68 -7.07 0.64 23.65
N SER A 69 -6.31 -0.35 23.14
CA SER A 69 -5.94 -0.39 21.72
C SER A 69 -7.14 -0.68 20.82
N LEU A 70 -7.09 -0.24 19.57
CA LEU A 70 -8.22 -0.42 18.64
C LEU A 70 -8.54 -1.91 18.40
N ARG A 71 -7.54 -2.79 18.34
CA ARG A 71 -7.78 -4.24 18.20
C ARG A 71 -8.36 -4.88 19.45
N ALA A 72 -8.06 -4.34 20.64
CA ALA A 72 -8.70 -4.81 21.87
C ALA A 72 -10.21 -4.47 21.88
N LEU A 73 -10.55 -3.25 21.44
CA LEU A 73 -11.91 -2.73 21.45
C LEU A 73 -12.79 -3.30 20.33
N TYR A 74 -12.24 -3.48 19.12
CA TYR A 74 -13.03 -3.79 17.92
C TYR A 74 -12.71 -5.16 17.29
N GLY A 75 -11.62 -5.80 17.68
CA GLY A 75 -11.23 -7.11 17.17
C GLY A 75 -11.90 -8.26 17.94
N THR A 76 -12.23 -9.35 17.23
CA THR A 76 -12.87 -10.54 17.81
C THR A 76 -11.92 -11.72 17.93
N ASP A 77 -11.01 -11.91 16.96
CA ASP A 77 -10.01 -12.98 16.95
C ASP A 77 -8.71 -12.51 16.27
N GLU A 78 -7.82 -13.43 15.91
CA GLU A 78 -6.54 -13.13 15.26
C GLU A 78 -6.68 -12.69 13.80
N LEU A 79 -7.61 -13.30 13.05
CA LEU A 79 -7.90 -12.96 11.66
C LEU A 79 -8.85 -11.76 11.57
N ARG A 80 -9.86 -11.72 12.44
CA ARG A 80 -10.87 -10.66 12.54
C ARG A 80 -10.48 -9.65 13.61
N ASN A 81 -9.35 -8.99 13.39
CA ASN A 81 -8.80 -8.01 14.33
C ASN A 81 -9.31 -6.58 14.12
N GLY A 82 -10.24 -6.38 13.18
CA GLY A 82 -10.90 -5.11 12.89
C GLY A 82 -10.08 -4.15 12.03
N LEU A 83 -8.75 -4.09 12.19
CA LEU A 83 -7.92 -3.08 11.53
C LEU A 83 -6.55 -3.60 11.03
N HIS A 84 -6.21 -3.17 9.81
CA HIS A 84 -4.90 -3.36 9.16
C HIS A 84 -4.01 -2.11 9.31
N GLY A 85 -2.70 -2.33 9.27
CA GLY A 85 -1.71 -1.25 9.21
C GLY A 85 -0.39 -1.76 8.66
N SER A 86 0.24 -0.96 7.80
CA SER A 86 1.50 -1.31 7.15
C SER A 86 2.62 -1.50 8.18
N LEU A 87 3.54 -2.44 7.93
CA LEU A 87 4.58 -2.82 8.89
C LEU A 87 5.77 -1.85 8.94
N SER A 88 6.04 -1.19 7.81
CA SER A 88 7.16 -0.28 7.54
C SER A 88 6.74 0.84 6.56
N ILE A 89 7.61 1.83 6.38
CA ILE A 89 7.41 2.89 5.36
C ILE A 89 7.35 2.28 3.96
N SER A 90 8.25 1.35 3.62
CA SER A 90 8.25 0.71 2.29
C SER A 90 6.97 -0.08 2.02
N SER A 91 6.44 -0.82 3.01
CA SER A 91 5.14 -1.48 2.86
C SER A 91 4.01 -0.46 2.71
N ALA A 92 4.05 0.65 3.46
CA ALA A 92 3.04 1.69 3.34
C ALA A 92 3.02 2.31 1.94
N GLU A 93 4.18 2.60 1.35
CA GLU A 93 4.28 3.11 -0.02
C GLU A 93 3.69 2.14 -1.05
N LYS A 94 4.03 0.83 -0.96
CA LYS A 94 3.48 -0.21 -1.84
C LYS A 94 1.96 -0.33 -1.69
N GLU A 95 1.48 -0.40 -0.45
CA GLU A 95 0.05 -0.54 -0.12
C GLU A 95 -0.75 0.71 -0.57
N ILE A 96 -0.20 1.91 -0.38
CA ILE A 96 -0.83 3.16 -0.83
C ILE A 96 -0.91 3.19 -2.35
N ARG A 97 0.18 2.86 -3.08
CA ARG A 97 0.14 2.81 -4.55
C ARG A 97 -0.85 1.76 -5.07
N PHE A 98 -0.95 0.62 -4.39
CA PHE A 98 -1.90 -0.43 -4.75
C PHE A 98 -3.35 0.05 -4.61
N ILE A 99 -3.70 0.69 -3.49
CA ILE A 99 -5.08 1.09 -3.19
C ILE A 99 -5.43 2.46 -3.78
N PHE A 100 -4.47 3.35 -3.96
CA PHE A 100 -4.60 4.72 -4.45
C PHE A 100 -3.52 5.01 -5.51
N PRO A 101 -3.66 4.49 -6.74
CA PRO A 101 -2.63 4.65 -7.78
C PRO A 101 -2.35 6.11 -8.14
N GLU A 102 -3.36 6.98 -8.04
CA GLU A 102 -3.24 8.42 -8.27
C GLU A 102 -2.70 9.21 -7.06
N ALA A 103 -2.38 8.54 -5.94
CA ALA A 103 -1.85 9.23 -4.77
C ALA A 103 -0.39 9.63 -5.00
N ILE A 104 -0.14 10.94 -4.90
CA ILE A 104 1.23 11.47 -4.87
C ILE A 104 1.80 11.21 -3.48
N LEU A 105 2.78 10.32 -3.39
CA LEU A 105 3.54 10.05 -2.17
C LEU A 105 4.72 11.01 -2.08
N GLU A 106 4.74 11.82 -1.03
CA GLU A 106 5.85 12.74 -0.77
C GLU A 106 6.92 12.15 0.16
N PRO A 107 8.20 12.55 -0.03
CA PRO A 107 8.64 13.55 -0.98
C PRO A 107 8.75 12.97 -2.40
N VAL A 108 8.22 13.70 -3.39
CA VAL A 108 8.60 13.52 -4.79
C VAL A 108 10.14 13.48 -4.82
N PRO A 109 10.77 12.48 -5.47
CA PRO A 109 12.22 12.43 -5.52
C PRO A 109 12.77 13.79 -5.97
N THR A 110 13.59 14.43 -5.14
CA THR A 110 14.24 15.70 -5.44
C THR A 110 15.76 15.52 -5.50
N GLY A 111 16.46 16.49 -6.07
CA GLY A 111 17.92 16.47 -6.18
C GLY A 111 18.43 15.27 -6.97
N GLN A 112 19.42 14.55 -6.42
CA GLN A 112 20.08 13.45 -7.13
C GLN A 112 19.15 12.27 -7.41
N ARG A 113 18.26 11.92 -6.47
CA ARG A 113 17.30 10.82 -6.67
C ARG A 113 16.35 11.07 -7.84
N ALA A 114 15.94 12.33 -8.05
CA ALA A 114 15.15 12.73 -9.21
C ALA A 114 15.93 12.53 -10.51
N ARG A 115 17.19 12.99 -10.52
CA ARG A 115 18.08 12.88 -11.69
C ARG A 115 18.35 11.43 -12.05
N ASP A 116 18.60 10.59 -11.06
CA ASP A 116 18.86 9.17 -11.25
C ASP A 116 17.62 8.48 -11.84
N TYR A 117 16.43 8.73 -11.28
CA TYR A 117 15.19 8.19 -11.81
C TYR A 117 14.95 8.62 -13.26
N LEU A 118 15.10 9.92 -13.56
CA LEU A 118 14.93 10.45 -14.91
C LEU A 118 15.94 9.81 -15.88
N ASN A 119 17.21 9.68 -15.50
CA ASN A 119 18.24 9.11 -16.37
C ASN A 119 18.07 7.60 -16.59
N LEU A 120 17.65 6.84 -15.57
CA LEU A 120 17.50 5.39 -15.64
C LEU A 120 16.24 4.96 -16.38
N TYR A 121 15.11 5.65 -16.15
CA TYR A 121 13.80 5.15 -16.56
C TYR A 121 13.10 6.02 -17.61
N VAL A 122 13.36 7.33 -17.66
CA VAL A 122 12.63 8.25 -18.55
C VAL A 122 13.46 8.61 -19.78
N LYS A 123 14.70 9.02 -19.59
CA LYS A 123 15.57 9.59 -20.62
C LYS A 123 15.86 8.62 -21.78
N PRO A 124 16.10 7.31 -21.57
CA PRO A 124 16.36 6.38 -22.68
C PRO A 124 15.16 6.30 -23.64
N THR A 125 13.95 6.14 -23.09
CA THR A 125 12.71 6.05 -23.87
C THR A 125 12.38 7.38 -24.54
N LEU A 126 12.45 8.49 -23.78
CA LEU A 126 12.12 9.81 -24.30
C LEU A 126 13.09 10.24 -25.41
N LEU A 127 14.39 9.99 -25.24
CA LEU A 127 15.40 10.32 -26.23
C LEU A 127 15.19 9.51 -27.51
N ALA A 128 14.91 8.21 -27.41
CA ALA A 128 14.60 7.38 -28.57
C ALA A 128 13.36 7.89 -29.32
N GLY A 129 12.27 8.16 -28.60
CA GLY A 129 11.03 8.68 -29.18
C GLY A 129 11.21 10.05 -29.85
N LEU A 130 11.84 11.00 -29.16
CA LEU A 130 12.12 12.33 -29.72
C LEU A 130 13.08 12.28 -30.91
N THR A 131 14.06 11.38 -30.89
CA THR A 131 14.97 11.17 -32.02
C THR A 131 14.22 10.64 -33.24
N ALA A 132 13.30 9.69 -33.05
CA ALA A 132 12.45 9.18 -34.11
C ALA A 132 11.55 10.29 -34.68
N LEU A 133 10.89 11.07 -33.82
CA LEU A 133 10.04 12.19 -34.22
C LEU A 133 10.81 13.22 -35.07
N CYS A 134 12.02 13.58 -34.67
CA CYS A 134 12.89 14.49 -35.42
C CYS A 134 13.32 13.94 -36.78
N ARG A 135 13.41 12.61 -36.93
CA ARG A 135 13.77 11.95 -38.20
C ARG A 135 12.58 11.86 -39.13
N GLU A 136 11.43 11.43 -38.64
CA GLU A 136 10.24 11.18 -39.45
C GLU A 136 9.52 12.48 -39.82
N LYS A 137 9.56 13.50 -38.95
CA LYS A 137 8.86 14.78 -39.11
C LYS A 137 7.42 14.60 -39.63
N PRO A 138 6.58 13.83 -38.91
CA PRO A 138 5.20 13.65 -39.31
C PRO A 138 4.48 15.00 -39.39
N ALA A 139 3.53 15.12 -40.32
CA ALA A 139 2.77 16.34 -40.54
C ALA A 139 1.95 16.76 -39.29
N ASP A 140 1.59 15.78 -38.46
CA ASP A 140 1.02 16.00 -37.13
C ASP A 140 1.89 15.28 -36.08
N PRO A 141 2.56 16.01 -35.17
CA PRO A 141 3.41 15.43 -34.15
C PRO A 141 2.64 14.97 -32.89
N MET A 142 1.30 15.01 -32.89
CA MET A 142 0.43 14.69 -31.73
C MET A 142 -0.56 13.57 -32.01
#